data_AF-A0AAE9DP40-F1
#
_entry.id   AF-A0AAE9DP40-F1
#
_cell.length_a   1.000
_cell.length_b   1.000
_cell.length_c   1.000
_cell.angle_alpha   90.00
_cell.angle_beta   90.00
_cell.angle_gamma   90.00
#
_symmetry.space_group_name_H-M   'P 1'
#
loop_
_entity.id
_entity.type
_entity.pdbx_description
1 polymer ?
#
loop_
_entity_poly.entity_id
_entity_poly.type
_entity_poly.pdbx_seq_one_letter_code
_entity_poly.pdbx_strand_id
1 'polypeptide(L)'
;MALHLKSTILLALLAATVSADFSASFRNFINATYGEARLTALARTDLGADGSYGGGNHDGLSQTNKRPIILVHGITNTAGTFTPQRNYFKSNGWTDETVYATTYGAGPAVNVINVKMECGFVQQIRNMIEAVYQFTGQKVDVIGYSLGSPIARKAIMGGICVDNVNVDLGGPLTNKVETYVSVAGANRGSGTCILPLFNACNLNNGLYCSSSFLQNINPSAPGSQHYEGNYVFSIYGPSDDKVKWSNNCGTRNSQILGADDERDNIPGNHDTILTSTVAMQKTLLDTHAF
;
A
#
# COMPACT_ATOMS: atom_id res chain seq x y z
N MET A 1 -24.55 -60.99 31.39
CA MET A 1 -24.38 -59.59 31.80
C MET A 1 -23.03 -59.13 31.25
N ALA A 2 -23.02 -58.62 30.01
CA ALA A 2 -21.79 -58.20 29.33
C ALA A 2 -21.94 -56.72 28.97
N LEU A 3 -21.08 -55.88 29.55
CA LEU A 3 -21.09 -54.43 29.41
C LEU A 3 -20.24 -54.07 28.19
N HIS A 4 -20.86 -53.60 27.10
CA HIS A 4 -20.13 -53.06 25.95
C HIS A 4 -19.70 -51.62 26.24
N LEU A 5 -18.39 -51.43 26.42
CA LEU A 5 -17.76 -50.12 26.52
C LEU A 5 -17.65 -49.52 25.10
N LYS A 6 -18.46 -48.51 24.78
CA LYS A 6 -18.32 -47.76 23.53
C LYS A 6 -17.16 -46.78 23.67
N SER A 7 -16.09 -47.00 22.90
CA SER A 7 -15.00 -46.05 22.75
C SER A 7 -15.44 -44.92 21.83
N THR A 8 -15.63 -43.72 22.39
CA THR A 8 -15.84 -42.49 21.64
C THR A 8 -14.49 -41.89 21.28
N ILE A 9 -14.12 -41.94 19.99
CA ILE A 9 -12.96 -41.23 19.46
C ILE A 9 -13.36 -39.76 19.31
N LEU A 10 -12.70 -38.87 20.07
CA LEU A 10 -12.87 -37.42 19.97
C LEU A 10 -11.95 -36.90 18.86
N LEU A 11 -12.53 -36.52 17.72
CA LEU A 11 -11.79 -35.92 16.61
C LEU A 11 -11.54 -34.43 16.93
N ALA A 12 -10.33 -34.08 17.33
CA ALA A 12 -9.93 -32.69 17.51
C ALA A 12 -9.80 -32.03 16.13
N LEU A 13 -10.77 -31.16 15.76
CA LEU A 13 -10.61 -30.25 14.65
C LEU A 13 -9.54 -29.22 15.01
N LEU A 14 -8.32 -29.40 14.49
CA LEU A 14 -7.34 -28.33 14.35
C LEU A 14 -7.87 -27.35 13.31
N ALA A 15 -8.66 -26.36 13.75
CA ALA A 15 -8.92 -25.18 12.94
C ALA A 15 -7.58 -24.44 12.82
N ALA A 16 -6.89 -24.60 11.69
CA ALA A 16 -5.80 -23.73 11.33
C ALA A 16 -6.38 -22.31 11.16
N THR A 17 -6.29 -21.51 12.21
CA THR A 17 -6.55 -20.07 12.12
C THR A 17 -5.47 -19.49 11.23
N VAL A 18 -5.77 -19.32 9.95
CA VAL A 18 -4.93 -18.58 9.02
C VAL A 18 -5.02 -17.11 9.46
N SER A 19 -4.08 -16.71 10.32
CA SER A 19 -4.04 -15.36 10.89
C SER A 19 -3.59 -14.38 9.81
N ALA A 20 -4.23 -13.20 9.77
CA ALA A 20 -3.52 -12.02 9.29
C ALA A 20 -2.28 -11.84 10.18
N ASP A 21 -1.11 -11.78 9.54
CA ASP A 21 0.19 -12.16 10.12
C ASP A 21 0.91 -10.95 10.73
N PHE A 22 0.17 -10.12 11.47
CA PHE A 22 0.79 -9.17 12.39
C PHE A 22 1.28 -9.92 13.63
N SER A 23 2.54 -9.71 14.01
CA SER A 23 3.09 -10.33 15.21
C SER A 23 2.34 -9.91 16.47
N ALA A 24 2.36 -10.76 17.50
CA ALA A 24 1.73 -10.43 18.78
C ALA A 24 2.28 -9.11 19.36
N SER A 25 3.60 -8.88 19.27
CA SER A 25 4.22 -7.61 19.72
C SER A 25 3.65 -6.41 18.97
N PHE A 26 3.57 -6.49 17.63
CA PHE A 26 3.03 -5.38 16.84
C PHE A 26 1.54 -5.13 17.10
N ARG A 27 0.74 -6.20 17.25
CA ARG A 27 -0.69 -6.08 17.62
C ARG A 27 -0.87 -5.42 18.98
N ASN A 28 -0.11 -5.87 19.97
CA ASN A 28 -0.14 -5.32 21.33
C ASN A 28 0.26 -3.85 21.34
N PHE A 29 1.31 -3.50 20.59
CA PHE A 29 1.72 -2.11 20.40
C PHE A 29 0.60 -1.26 19.79
N ILE A 30 0.02 -1.68 18.66
CA ILE A 30 -1.06 -0.91 18.02
C ILE A 30 -2.23 -0.70 18.97
N ASN A 31 -2.64 -1.75 19.69
CA ASN A 31 -3.75 -1.65 20.64
C ASN A 31 -3.42 -0.72 21.81
N ALA A 32 -2.22 -0.85 22.40
CA ALA A 32 -1.80 -0.01 23.52
C ALA A 32 -1.66 1.47 23.12
N THR A 33 -1.19 1.75 21.90
CA THR A 33 -0.92 3.11 21.43
C THR A 33 -2.12 3.79 20.78
N TYR A 34 -2.93 3.05 20.01
CA TYR A 34 -4.00 3.59 19.18
C TYR A 34 -5.38 2.99 19.45
N GLY A 35 -5.48 1.94 20.27
CA GLY A 35 -6.72 1.26 20.63
C GLY A 35 -7.16 0.16 19.67
N GLU A 36 -8.11 -0.64 20.15
CA GLU A 36 -8.58 -1.87 19.48
C GLU A 36 -9.19 -1.60 18.10
N ALA A 37 -9.85 -0.46 17.93
CA ALA A 37 -10.42 -0.07 16.64
C ALA A 37 -9.34 0.09 15.55
N ARG A 38 -8.19 0.69 15.91
CA ARG A 38 -7.06 0.83 14.99
C ARG A 38 -6.43 -0.53 14.71
N LEU A 39 -6.25 -1.36 15.73
CA LEU A 39 -5.73 -2.71 15.58
C LEU A 39 -6.61 -3.53 14.63
N THR A 40 -7.93 -3.54 14.86
CA THR A 40 -8.88 -4.29 14.04
C THR A 40 -8.84 -3.83 12.59
N ALA A 41 -8.87 -2.51 12.36
CA ALA A 41 -8.79 -1.94 11.03
C ALA A 41 -7.50 -2.36 10.31
N LEU A 42 -6.34 -2.18 10.95
CA LEU A 42 -5.04 -2.50 10.33
C LEU A 42 -4.80 -4.00 10.18
N ALA A 43 -5.19 -4.82 11.14
CA ALA A 43 -4.88 -6.24 11.13
C ALA A 43 -5.68 -7.01 10.07
N ARG A 44 -6.90 -6.57 9.74
CA ARG A 44 -7.75 -7.22 8.71
C ARG A 44 -7.85 -8.73 8.88
N THR A 45 -8.04 -9.18 10.12
CA THR A 45 -8.18 -10.61 10.43
C THR A 45 -9.40 -11.24 9.76
N ASP A 46 -10.36 -10.43 9.32
CA ASP A 46 -11.50 -10.83 8.49
C ASP A 46 -11.08 -11.42 7.12
N LEU A 47 -9.88 -11.10 6.64
CA LEU A 47 -9.35 -11.58 5.35
C LEU A 47 -8.31 -12.70 5.49
N GLY A 48 -8.00 -13.16 6.71
CA GLY A 48 -6.97 -14.18 6.94
C GLY A 48 -5.60 -13.78 6.35
N ALA A 49 -4.97 -14.67 5.59
CA ALA A 49 -3.64 -14.44 4.98
C ALA A 49 -3.61 -13.26 3.99
N ASP A 50 -4.75 -12.86 3.45
CA ASP A 50 -4.88 -11.70 2.57
C ASP A 50 -4.97 -10.38 3.33
N GLY A 51 -5.21 -10.42 4.65
CA GLY A 51 -5.46 -9.23 5.46
C GLY A 51 -4.24 -8.32 5.53
N SER A 52 -3.24 -8.75 6.30
CA SER A 52 -2.07 -7.94 6.64
C SER A 52 -0.91 -8.83 7.09
N TYR A 53 0.29 -8.29 7.10
CA TYR A 53 1.46 -8.93 7.70
C TYR A 53 2.50 -7.92 8.18
N GLY A 54 3.35 -8.34 9.11
CA GLY A 54 4.52 -7.60 9.57
C GLY A 54 4.76 -7.69 11.08
N GLY A 55 5.91 -7.18 11.51
CA GLY A 55 6.32 -7.15 12.91
C GLY A 55 7.10 -8.37 13.38
N GLY A 56 7.06 -9.50 12.65
CA GLY A 56 7.92 -10.67 12.85
C GLY A 56 8.17 -11.04 14.33
N ASN A 57 9.44 -11.19 14.71
CA ASN A 57 9.85 -11.37 16.11
C ASN A 57 10.32 -10.05 16.75
N HIS A 58 10.07 -8.91 16.11
CA HIS A 58 10.51 -7.62 16.62
C HIS A 58 9.77 -7.27 17.90
N ASP A 59 10.52 -6.93 18.93
CA ASP A 59 10.00 -6.37 20.16
C ASP A 59 10.14 -4.85 20.06
N GLY A 60 9.02 -4.19 19.75
CA GLY A 60 8.96 -2.81 19.23
C GLY A 60 9.65 -1.72 20.04
N LEU A 61 9.43 -0.48 19.63
CA LEU A 61 10.06 0.73 20.18
C LEU A 61 11.58 0.75 20.02
N SER A 62 12.10 0.02 19.04
CA SER A 62 13.53 -0.02 18.71
C SER A 62 13.75 -0.16 17.22
N GLN A 63 14.93 0.23 16.74
CA GLN A 63 15.26 0.13 15.32
C GLN A 63 15.43 -1.32 14.87
N THR A 64 14.88 -1.63 13.70
CA THR A 64 15.14 -2.89 12.99
C THR A 64 16.45 -2.83 12.22
N ASN A 65 17.01 -3.99 11.87
CA ASN A 65 18.28 -4.11 11.13
C ASN A 65 18.28 -3.46 9.73
N LYS A 66 17.10 -3.25 9.15
CA LYS A 66 16.85 -2.54 7.91
C LYS A 66 15.64 -1.63 8.07
N ARG A 67 15.58 -0.56 7.27
CA ARG A 67 14.38 0.28 7.17
C ARG A 67 13.17 -0.59 6.82
N PRO A 68 12.06 -0.44 7.55
CA PRO A 68 10.85 -1.21 7.27
C PRO A 68 10.21 -0.74 5.97
N ILE A 69 9.79 -1.71 5.15
CA ILE A 69 9.08 -1.50 3.89
C ILE A 69 7.58 -1.67 4.14
N ILE A 70 6.78 -0.75 3.62
CA ILE A 70 5.33 -0.86 3.57
C ILE A 70 4.89 -1.04 2.12
N LEU A 71 4.33 -2.21 1.82
CA LEU A 71 3.79 -2.53 0.49
C LEU A 71 2.31 -2.14 0.44
N VAL A 72 1.96 -1.29 -0.53
CA VAL A 72 0.60 -0.78 -0.73
C VAL A 72 0.05 -1.35 -2.04
N HIS A 73 -0.92 -2.24 -1.91
CA HIS A 73 -1.46 -3.01 -3.02
C HIS A 73 -2.28 -2.16 -4.01
N GLY A 74 -2.57 -2.73 -5.18
CA GLY A 74 -3.36 -2.08 -6.24
C GLY A 74 -4.86 -2.30 -6.12
N ILE A 75 -5.59 -1.89 -7.17
CA ILE A 75 -7.03 -2.13 -7.31
C ILE A 75 -7.33 -3.62 -7.33
N THR A 76 -8.37 -4.07 -6.59
CA THR A 76 -8.77 -5.49 -6.46
C THR A 76 -7.72 -6.46 -5.90
N ASN A 77 -6.53 -5.98 -5.53
CA ASN A 77 -5.50 -6.77 -4.85
C ASN A 77 -5.69 -6.72 -3.32
N THR A 78 -4.84 -7.45 -2.62
CA THR A 78 -4.74 -7.53 -1.16
C THR A 78 -3.27 -7.43 -0.75
N ALA A 79 -3.00 -7.28 0.53
CA ALA A 79 -1.66 -7.45 1.09
C ALA A 79 -1.07 -8.82 0.69
N GLY A 80 -1.87 -9.89 0.77
CA GLY A 80 -1.46 -11.26 0.39
C GLY A 80 -1.00 -11.41 -1.06
N THR A 81 -1.53 -10.59 -1.98
CA THR A 81 -1.08 -10.54 -3.39
C THR A 81 0.43 -10.24 -3.51
N PHE A 82 1.00 -9.53 -2.53
CA PHE A 82 2.40 -9.11 -2.51
C PHE A 82 3.34 -10.13 -1.86
N THR A 83 2.87 -11.36 -1.62
CA THR A 83 3.71 -12.44 -1.07
C THR A 83 4.99 -12.69 -1.89
N PRO A 84 4.97 -12.72 -3.24
CA PRO A 84 6.20 -12.87 -4.03
C PRO A 84 7.22 -11.74 -3.78
N GLN A 85 6.75 -10.50 -3.70
CA GLN A 85 7.56 -9.31 -3.42
C GLN A 85 8.13 -9.36 -2.00
N ARG A 86 7.29 -9.69 -1.00
CA ARG A 86 7.72 -9.93 0.39
C ARG A 86 8.83 -10.98 0.44
N ASN A 87 8.65 -12.10 -0.24
CA ASN A 87 9.64 -13.18 -0.26
C ASN A 87 10.95 -12.76 -0.93
N TYR A 88 10.89 -11.95 -2.00
CA TYR A 88 12.08 -11.39 -2.62
C TYR A 88 12.85 -10.47 -1.65
N PHE A 89 12.17 -9.56 -0.96
CA PHE A 89 12.85 -8.72 0.03
C PHE A 89 13.47 -9.57 1.15
N LYS A 90 12.75 -10.60 1.62
CA LYS A 90 13.25 -11.53 2.65
C LYS A 90 14.50 -12.30 2.22
N SER A 91 14.57 -12.73 0.96
CA SER A 91 15.79 -13.36 0.43
C SER A 91 16.95 -12.38 0.21
N ASN A 92 16.70 -11.08 0.40
CA ASN A 92 17.64 -9.98 0.15
C ASN A 92 17.93 -9.13 1.41
N GLY A 93 17.81 -9.75 2.59
CA GLY A 93 18.26 -9.17 3.86
C GLY A 93 17.19 -8.42 4.66
N TRP A 94 15.95 -8.34 4.15
CA TRP A 94 14.79 -8.02 4.99
C TRP A 94 14.30 -9.28 5.70
N THR A 95 13.44 -9.09 6.68
CA THR A 95 12.79 -10.14 7.49
C THR A 95 11.31 -9.80 7.68
N ASP A 96 10.55 -10.69 8.32
CA ASP A 96 9.16 -10.41 8.70
C ASP A 96 9.02 -9.23 9.69
N GLU A 97 10.13 -8.82 10.32
CA GLU A 97 10.22 -7.62 11.16
C GLU A 97 10.27 -6.32 10.36
N THR A 98 10.50 -6.40 9.06
CA THR A 98 10.84 -5.24 8.22
C THR A 98 10.03 -5.17 6.94
N VAL A 99 9.15 -6.13 6.66
CA VAL A 99 8.22 -6.06 5.51
C VAL A 99 6.80 -6.09 6.03
N TYR A 100 6.06 -5.04 5.72
CA TYR A 100 4.74 -4.76 6.24
C TYR A 100 3.74 -4.53 5.10
N ALA A 101 2.50 -4.93 5.31
CA ALA A 101 1.38 -4.54 4.44
C ALA A 101 0.06 -4.66 5.20
N THR A 102 -0.94 -3.90 4.73
CA THR A 102 -2.33 -4.02 5.16
C THR A 102 -3.26 -3.86 3.96
N THR A 103 -4.36 -4.59 3.96
CA THR A 103 -5.38 -4.48 2.92
C THR A 103 -6.32 -3.31 3.21
N TYR A 104 -6.41 -2.37 2.29
CA TYR A 104 -7.48 -1.38 2.28
C TYR A 104 -8.68 -1.87 1.45
N GLY A 105 -9.88 -1.42 1.83
CA GLY A 105 -11.12 -1.83 1.16
C GLY A 105 -11.38 -3.34 1.24
N ALA A 106 -12.19 -3.87 0.31
CA ALA A 106 -12.57 -5.29 0.31
C ALA A 106 -11.83 -6.12 -0.76
N GLY A 107 -10.69 -5.63 -1.26
CA GLY A 107 -9.86 -6.33 -2.25
C GLY A 107 -10.66 -6.84 -3.46
N PRO A 108 -10.57 -8.13 -3.83
CA PRO A 108 -11.22 -8.69 -5.02
C PRO A 108 -12.74 -8.83 -4.90
N ALA A 109 -13.34 -8.62 -3.71
CA ALA A 109 -14.78 -8.72 -3.53
C ALA A 109 -15.56 -7.55 -4.18
N VAL A 110 -14.87 -6.46 -4.54
CA VAL A 110 -15.47 -5.30 -5.22
C VAL A 110 -15.18 -5.37 -6.70
N ASN A 111 -16.22 -5.22 -7.53
CA ASN A 111 -16.03 -5.08 -8.97
C ASN A 111 -15.12 -3.87 -9.27
N VAL A 112 -14.11 -4.06 -10.11
CA VAL A 112 -13.13 -3.04 -10.48
C VAL A 112 -13.76 -1.71 -10.90
N ILE A 113 -14.90 -1.72 -11.59
CA ILE A 113 -15.59 -0.49 -12.04
C ILE A 113 -16.17 0.33 -10.89
N ASN A 114 -16.31 -0.27 -9.71
CA ASN A 114 -16.92 0.30 -8.52
C ASN A 114 -15.91 0.82 -7.49
N VAL A 115 -14.61 0.52 -7.65
CA VAL A 115 -13.59 0.93 -6.69
C VAL A 115 -13.32 2.44 -6.80
N LYS A 116 -13.24 3.12 -5.68
CA LYS A 116 -12.90 4.55 -5.58
C LYS A 116 -11.73 4.74 -4.63
N MET A 117 -10.98 5.83 -4.74
CA MET A 117 -9.90 6.16 -3.79
C MET A 117 -10.49 6.81 -2.53
N GLU A 118 -11.22 6.01 -1.75
CA GLU A 118 -11.99 6.50 -0.60
C GLU A 118 -11.10 7.00 0.55
N CYS A 119 -11.57 8.00 1.31
CA CYS A 119 -10.86 8.48 2.50
C CYS A 119 -10.48 7.34 3.46
N GLY A 120 -11.35 6.33 3.62
CA GLY A 120 -11.05 5.17 4.45
C GLY A 120 -9.81 4.39 3.99
N PHE A 121 -9.55 4.32 2.67
CA PHE A 121 -8.36 3.64 2.13
C PHE A 121 -7.09 4.46 2.40
N VAL A 122 -7.19 5.77 2.25
CA VAL A 122 -6.13 6.72 2.59
C VAL A 122 -5.80 6.64 4.07
N GLN A 123 -6.81 6.67 4.95
CA GLN A 123 -6.62 6.54 6.38
C GLN A 123 -5.95 5.21 6.72
N GLN A 124 -6.41 4.09 6.15
CA GLN A 124 -5.80 2.78 6.37
C GLN A 124 -4.28 2.80 6.14
N ILE A 125 -3.83 3.32 4.99
CA ILE A 125 -2.41 3.39 4.65
C ILE A 125 -1.65 4.39 5.51
N ARG A 126 -2.24 5.56 5.78
CA ARG A 126 -1.64 6.57 6.67
C ARG A 126 -1.37 5.98 8.05
N ASN A 127 -2.37 5.31 8.62
CA ASN A 127 -2.27 4.69 9.93
C ASN A 127 -1.21 3.60 9.97
N MET A 128 -1.06 2.84 8.87
CA MET A 128 -0.02 1.82 8.75
C MET A 128 1.37 2.45 8.78
N ILE A 129 1.58 3.54 8.02
CA ILE A 129 2.84 4.29 8.00
C ILE A 129 3.18 4.78 9.41
N GLU A 130 2.22 5.38 10.11
CA GLU A 130 2.44 5.88 11.46
C GLU A 130 2.73 4.76 12.47
N ALA A 131 1.98 3.66 12.40
CA ALA A 131 2.18 2.53 13.30
C ALA A 131 3.56 1.90 13.12
N VAL A 132 4.00 1.67 11.88
CA VAL A 132 5.32 1.07 11.60
C VAL A 132 6.46 2.04 11.96
N TYR A 133 6.33 3.33 11.64
CA TYR A 133 7.29 4.35 12.03
C TYR A 133 7.50 4.38 13.55
N GLN A 134 6.41 4.41 14.32
CA GLN A 134 6.50 4.45 15.78
C GLN A 134 6.99 3.11 16.37
N PHE A 135 6.52 1.99 15.82
CA PHE A 135 6.89 0.66 16.29
C PHE A 135 8.37 0.36 16.09
N THR A 136 8.97 0.84 15.00
CA THR A 136 10.38 0.60 14.66
C THR A 136 11.30 1.76 15.02
N GLY A 137 10.77 2.89 15.52
CA GLY A 137 11.57 4.06 15.87
C GLY A 137 12.45 4.61 14.73
N GLN A 138 12.07 4.37 13.47
CA GLN A 138 12.81 4.84 12.30
C GLN A 138 11.90 5.12 11.10
N LYS A 139 12.42 5.87 10.13
CA LYS A 139 11.71 6.15 8.88
C LYS A 139 11.41 4.87 8.12
N VAL A 140 10.30 4.89 7.40
CA VAL A 140 9.82 3.76 6.59
C VAL A 140 10.07 3.99 5.11
N ASP A 141 10.21 2.93 4.35
CA ASP A 141 10.15 2.95 2.90
C ASP A 141 8.74 2.51 2.45
N VAL A 142 8.15 3.17 1.46
CA VAL A 142 6.78 2.89 0.99
C VAL A 142 6.79 2.58 -0.50
N ILE A 143 6.26 1.41 -0.87
CA ILE A 143 6.11 1.01 -2.28
C ILE A 143 4.61 0.93 -2.58
N GLY A 144 4.13 1.83 -3.44
CA GLY A 144 2.75 1.80 -3.92
C GLY A 144 2.67 1.25 -5.32
N TYR A 145 1.76 0.30 -5.55
CA TYR A 145 1.49 -0.27 -6.87
C TYR A 145 0.15 0.19 -7.43
N SER A 146 0.08 0.53 -8.72
CA SER A 146 -1.21 0.77 -9.40
C SER A 146 -2.04 1.85 -8.70
N LEU A 147 -3.30 1.55 -8.33
CA LEU A 147 -4.17 2.41 -7.50
C LEU A 147 -3.60 2.69 -6.10
N GLY A 148 -2.78 1.79 -5.56
CA GLY A 148 -2.10 1.96 -4.29
C GLY A 148 -1.11 3.11 -4.31
N SER A 149 -0.53 3.47 -5.47
CA SER A 149 0.37 4.62 -5.57
C SER A 149 -0.31 5.93 -5.19
N PRO A 150 -1.37 6.41 -5.88
CA PRO A 150 -2.03 7.67 -5.51
C PRO A 150 -2.66 7.64 -4.11
N ILE A 151 -3.14 6.48 -3.63
CA ILE A 151 -3.64 6.31 -2.25
C ILE A 151 -2.51 6.55 -1.23
N ALA A 152 -1.34 5.93 -1.42
CA ALA A 152 -0.18 6.12 -0.56
C ALA A 152 0.32 7.57 -0.61
N ARG A 153 0.35 8.20 -1.79
CA ARG A 153 0.70 9.63 -1.93
C ARG A 153 -0.23 10.49 -1.08
N LYS A 154 -1.55 10.31 -1.21
CA LYS A 154 -2.52 11.06 -0.40
C LYS A 154 -2.36 10.79 1.11
N ALA A 155 -2.08 9.55 1.49
CA ALA A 155 -1.84 9.17 2.88
C ALA A 155 -0.62 9.88 3.48
N ILE A 156 0.46 10.02 2.68
CA ILE A 156 1.69 10.71 3.09
C ILE A 156 1.48 12.22 3.09
N MET A 157 0.96 12.80 2.01
CA MET A 157 0.77 14.25 1.86
C MET A 157 -0.21 14.84 2.88
N GLY A 158 -1.19 14.05 3.32
CA GLY A 158 -2.16 14.46 4.33
C GLY A 158 -3.19 15.48 3.82
N GLY A 159 -3.54 16.44 4.67
CA GLY A 159 -4.61 17.42 4.45
C GLY A 159 -6.01 16.82 4.50
N ILE A 160 -6.99 17.57 4.01
CA ILE A 160 -8.40 17.16 4.05
C ILE A 160 -8.67 16.01 3.06
N CYS A 161 -9.46 15.02 3.49
CA CYS A 161 -9.95 13.97 2.61
C CYS A 161 -10.87 14.53 1.51
N VAL A 162 -10.67 14.07 0.29
CA VAL A 162 -11.35 14.60 -0.91
C VAL A 162 -12.84 14.30 -0.91
N ASP A 163 -13.22 13.09 -0.49
CA ASP A 163 -14.60 12.62 -0.42
C ASP A 163 -15.23 12.76 0.98
N ASN A 164 -14.50 13.32 1.94
CA ASN A 164 -15.02 13.65 3.26
C ASN A 164 -14.29 14.86 3.88
N VAL A 165 -14.88 16.04 3.72
CA VAL A 165 -14.29 17.31 4.17
C VAL A 165 -14.14 17.45 5.68
N ASN A 166 -14.83 16.60 6.47
CA ASN A 166 -14.75 16.61 7.93
C ASN A 166 -13.58 15.78 8.47
N VAL A 167 -12.86 15.06 7.59
CA VAL A 167 -11.71 14.26 7.97
C VAL A 167 -10.44 14.97 7.53
N ASP A 168 -9.73 15.53 8.51
CA ASP A 168 -8.37 16.03 8.34
C ASP A 168 -7.37 14.92 8.66
N LEU A 169 -6.53 14.58 7.69
CA LEU A 169 -5.44 13.62 7.87
C LEU A 169 -4.28 14.25 8.67
N GLY A 170 -4.24 15.58 8.80
CA GLY A 170 -3.15 16.34 9.37
C GLY A 170 -2.05 16.65 8.34
N GLY A 171 -0.92 17.15 8.82
CA GLY A 171 0.22 17.51 7.96
C GLY A 171 0.88 16.30 7.25
N PRO A 172 1.82 16.59 6.34
CA PRO A 172 2.52 15.55 5.61
C PRO A 172 3.39 14.66 6.52
N LEU A 173 3.53 13.39 6.16
CA LEU A 173 4.40 12.41 6.83
C LEU A 173 5.82 12.37 6.23
N THR A 174 6.25 13.42 5.53
CA THR A 174 7.55 13.48 4.85
C THR A 174 8.71 13.14 5.79
N ASN A 175 8.65 13.58 7.05
CA ASN A 175 9.68 13.28 8.05
C ASN A 175 9.65 11.83 8.58
N LYS A 176 8.63 11.04 8.24
CA LYS A 176 8.48 9.62 8.61
C LYS A 176 8.78 8.66 7.46
N VAL A 177 8.87 9.15 6.22
CA VAL A 177 9.13 8.34 5.02
C VAL A 177 10.51 8.67 4.47
N GLU A 178 11.34 7.65 4.33
CA GLU A 178 12.66 7.79 3.70
C GLU A 178 12.52 7.75 2.18
N THR A 179 12.07 6.62 1.65
CA THR A 179 11.87 6.44 0.21
C THR A 179 10.42 6.12 -0.13
N TYR A 180 9.86 6.81 -1.12
CA TYR A 180 8.61 6.43 -1.76
C TYR A 180 8.88 5.96 -3.20
N VAL A 181 8.40 4.76 -3.55
CA VAL A 181 8.49 4.22 -4.90
C VAL A 181 7.09 3.94 -5.44
N SER A 182 6.72 4.59 -6.54
CA SER A 182 5.53 4.26 -7.30
C SER A 182 5.84 3.27 -8.41
N VAL A 183 5.14 2.14 -8.44
CA VAL A 183 5.31 1.11 -9.47
C VAL A 183 4.01 0.99 -10.27
N ALA A 184 4.09 1.26 -11.58
CA ALA A 184 2.93 1.33 -12.48
C ALA A 184 1.78 2.18 -11.90
N GLY A 185 2.10 3.26 -11.19
CA GLY A 185 1.13 4.00 -10.40
C GLY A 185 0.13 4.79 -11.24
N ALA A 186 -1.12 4.88 -10.78
CA ALA A 186 -2.14 5.70 -11.43
C ALA A 186 -2.10 7.16 -10.92
N ASN A 187 -0.90 7.73 -10.79
CA ASN A 187 -0.64 9.00 -10.10
C ASN A 187 -1.32 10.22 -10.73
N ARG A 188 -1.61 10.16 -12.03
CA ARG A 188 -2.31 11.19 -12.81
C ARG A 188 -3.56 10.65 -13.51
N GLY A 189 -4.05 9.50 -13.06
CA GLY A 189 -5.22 8.83 -13.60
C GLY A 189 -4.87 7.59 -14.40
N SER A 190 -5.84 7.15 -15.22
CA SER A 190 -5.65 6.04 -16.15
C SER A 190 -6.16 6.41 -17.53
N GLY A 191 -5.45 5.97 -18.58
CA GLY A 191 -5.89 6.11 -19.96
C GLY A 191 -7.14 5.30 -20.30
N THR A 192 -7.58 4.38 -19.42
CA THR A 192 -8.89 3.70 -19.57
C THR A 192 -10.06 4.55 -19.06
N CYS A 193 -9.79 5.57 -18.25
CA CYS A 193 -10.79 6.51 -17.74
C CYS A 193 -10.97 7.72 -18.67
N ILE A 194 -11.35 7.47 -19.93
CA ILE A 194 -11.56 8.51 -20.95
C ILE A 194 -12.82 9.35 -20.66
N LEU A 195 -13.85 8.74 -20.06
CA LEU A 195 -15.08 9.40 -19.66
C LEU A 195 -15.40 9.04 -18.19
N PRO A 196 -15.96 9.96 -17.39
CA PRO A 196 -16.24 9.73 -15.98
C PRO A 196 -17.59 9.00 -15.78
N LEU A 197 -17.79 7.87 -16.46
CA LEU A 197 -19.08 7.16 -16.50
C LEU A 197 -19.24 6.08 -15.43
N PHE A 198 -18.14 5.58 -14.86
CA PHE A 198 -18.15 4.56 -13.82
C PHE A 198 -17.47 5.08 -12.56
N ASN A 199 -17.80 4.50 -11.41
CA ASN A 199 -17.29 4.93 -10.11
C ASN A 199 -15.74 4.97 -10.07
N ALA A 200 -15.05 4.01 -10.69
CA ALA A 200 -13.60 4.02 -10.78
C ALA A 200 -13.00 5.20 -11.55
N CYS A 201 -13.78 5.85 -12.40
CA CYS A 201 -13.40 7.01 -13.20
C CYS A 201 -14.14 8.28 -12.79
N ASN A 202 -14.76 8.35 -11.60
CA ASN A 202 -15.55 9.53 -11.22
C ASN A 202 -14.67 10.80 -11.01
N LEU A 203 -15.30 11.98 -11.11
CA LEU A 203 -14.64 13.29 -11.00
C LEU A 203 -14.24 13.70 -9.58
N ASN A 204 -14.64 12.97 -8.54
CA ASN A 204 -14.27 13.29 -7.16
C ASN A 204 -13.04 12.47 -6.73
N ASN A 205 -13.20 11.17 -6.54
CA ASN A 205 -12.17 10.25 -6.04
C ASN A 205 -11.90 9.07 -6.97
N GLY A 206 -12.11 9.27 -8.27
CA GLY A 206 -11.78 8.29 -9.32
C GLY A 206 -10.49 8.63 -10.08
N LEU A 207 -10.18 7.78 -11.07
CA LEU A 207 -8.98 7.83 -11.91
C LEU A 207 -9.13 8.68 -13.18
N TYR A 208 -10.23 9.42 -13.33
CA TYR A 208 -10.32 10.42 -14.40
C TYR A 208 -9.33 11.54 -14.13
N CYS A 209 -8.50 11.90 -15.10
CA CYS A 209 -7.31 12.72 -14.90
C CYS A 209 -7.56 14.10 -14.27
N SER A 210 -8.78 14.64 -14.36
CA SER A 210 -9.18 15.88 -13.69
C SER A 210 -9.94 15.67 -12.38
N SER A 211 -9.92 14.48 -11.77
CA SER A 211 -10.64 14.24 -10.53
C SER A 211 -10.07 15.08 -9.38
N SER A 212 -10.92 15.47 -8.43
CA SER A 212 -10.50 16.24 -7.25
C SER A 212 -9.35 15.55 -6.50
N PHE A 213 -9.36 14.21 -6.43
CA PHE A 213 -8.31 13.44 -5.79
C PHE A 213 -6.98 13.57 -6.52
N LEU A 214 -6.97 13.42 -7.84
CA LEU A 214 -5.73 13.51 -8.62
C LEU A 214 -5.20 14.94 -8.68
N GLN A 215 -6.07 15.95 -8.71
CA GLN A 215 -5.64 17.35 -8.56
C GLN A 215 -5.02 17.59 -7.17
N ASN A 216 -5.60 17.02 -6.12
CA ASN A 216 -5.13 17.21 -4.75
C ASN A 216 -3.72 16.65 -4.52
N ILE A 217 -3.40 15.49 -5.10
CA ILE A 217 -2.06 14.90 -4.97
C ILE A 217 -1.06 15.40 -6.04
N ASN A 218 -1.50 16.24 -6.99
CA ASN A 218 -0.62 16.82 -8.01
C ASN A 218 -0.72 18.36 -8.02
N PRO A 219 -0.35 19.02 -6.91
CA PRO A 219 -0.33 20.48 -6.86
C PRO A 219 0.64 21.04 -7.91
N SER A 220 0.22 22.13 -8.55
CA SER A 220 0.96 22.78 -9.64
C SER A 220 2.11 23.66 -9.15
N ALA A 221 2.09 24.10 -7.90
CA ALA A 221 3.13 24.93 -7.33
C ALA A 221 4.41 24.10 -7.07
N PRO A 222 5.59 24.51 -7.58
CA PRO A 222 6.84 23.76 -7.41
C PRO A 222 7.21 23.50 -5.93
N GLY A 223 6.92 24.45 -5.03
CA GLY A 223 7.16 24.30 -3.59
C GLY A 223 6.14 23.42 -2.86
N SER A 224 5.21 22.80 -3.58
CA SER A 224 4.21 21.87 -3.05
C SER A 224 4.34 20.45 -3.62
N GLN A 225 5.45 20.16 -4.30
CA GLN A 225 5.78 18.84 -4.83
C GLN A 225 6.74 18.12 -3.85
N HIS A 226 6.93 16.81 -4.03
CA HIS A 226 7.94 16.02 -3.31
C HIS A 226 7.69 15.88 -1.79
N TYR A 227 6.43 15.74 -1.37
CA TYR A 227 6.10 15.49 0.04
C TYR A 227 6.18 14.01 0.42
N GLU A 228 6.33 13.12 -0.56
CA GLU A 228 6.20 11.67 -0.41
C GLU A 228 7.33 11.03 0.41
N GLY A 229 8.50 11.67 0.53
CA GLY A 229 9.63 11.17 1.31
C GLY A 229 10.88 12.00 1.08
N ASN A 230 12.02 11.57 1.63
CA ASN A 230 13.32 12.18 1.27
C ASN A 230 13.69 11.86 -0.19
N TYR A 231 13.28 10.69 -0.67
CA TYR A 231 13.51 10.21 -2.02
C TYR A 231 12.21 9.68 -2.62
N VAL A 232 11.94 10.02 -3.87
CA VAL A 232 10.69 9.79 -4.57
C VAL A 232 11.00 9.30 -5.97
N PHE A 233 10.54 8.09 -6.30
CA PHE A 233 10.80 7.46 -7.59
C PHE A 233 9.51 6.97 -8.25
N SER A 234 9.53 6.88 -9.58
CA SER A 234 8.47 6.22 -10.34
C SER A 234 9.02 5.23 -11.37
N ILE A 235 8.38 4.06 -11.44
CA ILE A 235 8.75 2.94 -12.31
C ILE A 235 7.52 2.58 -13.15
N TYR A 236 7.58 2.72 -14.46
CA TYR A 236 6.46 2.47 -15.36
C TYR A 236 6.92 2.22 -16.80
N GLY A 237 5.97 1.87 -17.68
CA GLY A 237 6.29 1.46 -19.04
C GLY A 237 5.22 1.85 -20.06
N PRO A 238 5.60 1.98 -21.35
CA PRO A 238 4.68 2.39 -22.41
C PRO A 238 3.62 1.34 -22.75
N SER A 239 3.88 0.07 -22.40
CA SER A 239 2.99 -1.07 -22.68
C SER A 239 2.06 -1.44 -21.52
N ASP A 240 1.98 -0.61 -20.47
CA ASP A 240 1.02 -0.78 -19.39
C ASP A 240 -0.41 -0.85 -19.96
N ASP A 241 -1.11 -1.95 -19.71
CA ASP A 241 -2.42 -2.24 -20.30
C ASP A 241 -3.60 -1.83 -19.41
N LYS A 242 -3.37 -1.43 -18.14
CA LYS A 242 -4.42 -1.06 -17.18
C LYS A 242 -4.41 0.43 -16.85
N VAL A 243 -3.26 0.97 -16.46
CA VAL A 243 -3.07 2.40 -16.20
C VAL A 243 -2.80 3.15 -17.50
N LYS A 244 -2.20 2.50 -18.50
CA LYS A 244 -1.80 3.09 -19.80
C LYS A 244 -0.71 4.14 -19.66
N TRP A 245 0.01 4.37 -20.76
CA TRP A 245 1.07 5.37 -20.84
C TRP A 245 0.61 6.79 -20.48
N SER A 246 -0.50 7.24 -21.08
CA SER A 246 -1.03 8.60 -20.93
C SER A 246 -2.55 8.62 -20.80
N ASN A 247 -3.09 9.74 -20.33
CA ASN A 247 -4.53 10.01 -20.26
C ASN A 247 -4.98 11.07 -21.28
N ASN A 248 -6.30 11.29 -21.35
CA ASN A 248 -6.94 12.32 -22.18
C ASN A 248 -6.66 13.76 -21.71
N CYS A 249 -6.03 13.97 -20.55
CA CYS A 249 -5.48 15.27 -20.15
C CYS A 249 -4.05 15.51 -20.67
N GLY A 250 -3.49 14.60 -21.48
CA GLY A 250 -2.17 14.77 -22.10
C GLY A 250 -0.98 14.56 -21.15
N THR A 251 -1.19 13.91 -20.01
CA THR A 251 -0.12 13.63 -19.03
C THR A 251 0.23 12.14 -18.98
N ARG A 252 1.48 11.83 -18.62
CA ARG A 252 1.91 10.45 -18.33
C ARG A 252 1.27 9.99 -17.02
N ASN A 253 0.59 8.85 -17.02
CA ASN A 253 -0.23 8.46 -15.87
C ASN A 253 0.56 8.17 -14.60
N SER A 254 1.75 7.60 -14.73
CA SER A 254 2.58 7.20 -13.58
C SER A 254 3.60 8.24 -13.14
N GLN A 255 3.79 9.30 -13.90
CA GLN A 255 4.76 10.35 -13.59
C GLN A 255 4.36 11.11 -12.31
N ILE A 256 5.35 11.34 -11.45
CA ILE A 256 5.27 12.22 -10.29
C ILE A 256 6.15 13.44 -10.57
N LEU A 257 5.55 14.63 -10.63
CA LEU A 257 6.35 15.85 -10.81
C LEU A 257 7.15 16.13 -9.55
N GLY A 258 8.41 16.47 -9.73
CA GLY A 258 9.36 16.70 -8.65
C GLY A 258 9.97 15.43 -8.07
N ALA A 259 9.67 14.23 -8.60
CA ALA A 259 10.39 13.01 -8.24
C ALA A 259 11.90 13.12 -8.52
N ASP A 260 12.72 12.42 -7.74
CA ASP A 260 14.18 12.43 -7.88
C ASP A 260 14.64 11.79 -9.18
N ASP A 261 14.01 10.67 -9.58
CA ASP A 261 14.23 10.06 -10.88
C ASP A 261 13.02 9.19 -11.29
N GLU A 262 12.95 8.83 -12.57
CA GLU A 262 11.97 7.87 -13.11
C GLU A 262 12.61 6.83 -14.03
N ARG A 263 12.00 5.65 -14.10
CA ARG A 263 12.24 4.65 -15.15
C ARG A 263 10.92 4.42 -15.88
N ASP A 264 10.83 4.95 -17.09
CA ASP A 264 9.61 5.05 -17.89
C ASP A 264 9.58 4.09 -19.10
N ASN A 265 10.57 3.23 -19.21
CA ASN A 265 10.79 2.33 -20.35
C ASN A 265 10.67 0.85 -19.97
N ILE A 266 10.01 0.53 -18.84
CA ILE A 266 9.88 -0.86 -18.40
C ILE A 266 9.03 -1.65 -19.41
N PRO A 267 9.53 -2.77 -19.95
CA PRO A 267 8.76 -3.58 -20.88
C PRO A 267 7.70 -4.42 -20.15
N GLY A 268 6.63 -4.74 -20.87
CA GLY A 268 5.58 -5.64 -20.39
C GLY A 268 4.28 -4.95 -20.01
N ASN A 269 3.29 -5.76 -19.64
CA ASN A 269 1.99 -5.29 -19.19
C ASN A 269 2.02 -4.83 -17.72
N HIS A 270 0.90 -4.35 -17.20
CA HIS A 270 0.81 -3.73 -15.87
C HIS A 270 1.38 -4.61 -14.74
N ASP A 271 1.01 -5.89 -14.69
CA ASP A 271 1.47 -6.81 -13.66
C ASP A 271 2.93 -7.28 -13.88
N THR A 272 3.39 -7.30 -15.14
CA THR A 272 4.80 -7.56 -15.49
C THR A 272 5.71 -6.45 -14.98
N ILE A 273 5.29 -5.18 -15.07
CA ILE A 273 6.07 -4.05 -14.52
C ILE A 273 6.34 -4.26 -13.03
N LEU A 274 5.32 -4.68 -12.26
CA LEU A 274 5.50 -4.95 -10.83
C LEU A 274 6.49 -6.10 -10.56
N THR A 275 6.32 -7.22 -11.25
CA THR A 275 7.06 -8.46 -10.96
C THR A 275 8.49 -8.43 -11.49
N SER A 276 8.74 -7.77 -12.62
CA SER A 276 10.07 -7.65 -13.23
C SER A 276 10.96 -6.60 -12.57
N THR A 277 10.40 -5.67 -11.79
CA THR A 277 11.16 -4.54 -11.23
C THR A 277 11.44 -4.66 -9.74
N VAL A 278 11.12 -5.78 -9.08
CA VAL A 278 11.35 -5.92 -7.62
C VAL A 278 12.83 -5.76 -7.25
N ALA A 279 13.74 -6.24 -8.10
CA ALA A 279 15.17 -6.01 -7.92
C ALA A 279 15.54 -4.52 -8.00
N MET A 280 14.95 -3.79 -8.94
CA MET A 280 15.12 -2.34 -9.09
C MET A 280 14.54 -1.58 -7.89
N GLN A 281 13.37 -1.96 -7.41
CA GLN A 281 12.76 -1.40 -6.19
C GLN A 281 13.72 -1.56 -5.01
N LYS A 282 14.31 -2.74 -4.80
CA LYS A 282 15.35 -2.96 -3.79
C LYS A 282 16.56 -2.02 -3.97
N THR A 283 17.08 -1.88 -5.19
CA THR A 283 18.22 -0.98 -5.45
C THR A 283 17.92 0.46 -5.05
N LEU A 284 16.72 0.96 -5.38
CA LEU A 284 16.27 2.28 -4.95
C LEU A 284 16.22 2.39 -3.42
N LEU A 285 15.69 1.38 -2.74
CA LEU A 285 15.63 1.40 -1.28
C LEU A 285 17.03 1.36 -0.63
N ASP A 286 18.01 0.69 -1.21
CA ASP A 286 19.36 0.61 -0.63
C ASP A 286 20.25 1.82 -0.99
N THR A 287 20.07 2.39 -2.19
CA THR A 287 21.03 3.35 -2.79
C THR A 287 20.45 4.71 -3.16
N HIS A 288 19.12 4.84 -3.19
CA HIS A 288 18.40 6.02 -3.65
C HIS A 288 18.76 6.44 -5.09
N ALA A 289 19.12 5.47 -5.92
CA ALA A 289 19.40 5.65 -7.35
C ALA A 289 19.05 4.37 -8.11
N PHE A 290 18.77 4.53 -9.41
CA PHE A 290 18.44 3.43 -10.32
C PHE A 290 19.67 2.72 -10.92
#